data_AF-A0A957YKC3-F1
#
_entry.id   AF-A0A957YKC3-F1
#
_cell.length_a   1.000
_cell.length_b   1.000
_cell.length_c   1.000
_cell.angle_alpha   90.00
_cell.angle_beta   90.00
_cell.angle_gamma   90.00
#
_symmetry.space_group_name_H-M   'P 1'
#
loop_
_entity.id
_entity.type
_entity.pdbx_description
1 polymer ?
#
loop_
_entity_poly.entity_id
_entity_poly.type
_entity_poly.pdbx_seq_one_letter_code
_entity_poly.pdbx_strand_id
1 'polypeptide(L)'
;MASDSEGETAQREAGHQNHFRLLSQEGQSWSGREPDVLFQNRGDGTFDEVGNLVGVASRLDSRGAATGDLDGDGDLELVVMSRNNPILKIYRNDTPASGRVLLVDLVGGAAGTGAIGAQAVARCGDTAVLRQVTAGSGYLAQSASTLHFGLGACEGPARLDILWPGGERQSVEGLEVDHRYRIAQGEEAVQAQDLRERNYNAGEVPPPAGEISAPLPEVNLDWLDDAGSFAPAAAEGIHVLNFWATWCTACIAEMPDLEALSAEFGPQGVDVVGLIMDERDLEAEVRDFATARGVTYAQAWGTIDFESQVASIANAPAGAIPLTAIVEDGLVRYTVAGRIDPDDMARRLTALLGD
;
A
#
# COMPACT_ATOMS: atom_id res chain seq x y z
N MET A 1 7.83 53.72 11.40
CA MET A 1 7.13 52.62 10.70
C MET A 1 7.98 51.39 10.86
N ALA A 2 7.89 50.71 12.01
CA ALA A 2 8.38 49.35 12.15
C ALA A 2 7.24 48.47 11.61
N SER A 3 7.51 47.75 10.52
CA SER A 3 6.54 46.85 9.89
C SER A 3 6.26 45.66 10.80
N ASP A 4 5.01 45.23 10.76
CA ASP A 4 4.31 44.27 11.60
C ASP A 4 4.81 42.82 11.41
N SER A 5 6.10 42.56 11.65
CA SER A 5 6.73 41.27 11.32
C SER A 5 6.22 40.10 12.16
N GLU A 6 5.71 40.35 13.38
CA GLU A 6 5.21 39.29 14.26
C GLU A 6 3.82 38.79 13.84
N GLY A 7 2.93 39.68 13.38
CA GLY A 7 1.60 39.33 12.89
C GLY A 7 1.62 38.57 11.56
N GLU A 8 2.54 38.95 10.66
CA GLU A 8 2.78 38.23 9.40
C GLU A 8 3.32 36.82 9.63
N THR A 9 4.21 36.65 10.61
CA THR A 9 4.78 35.33 10.94
C THR A 9 3.71 34.41 11.53
N ALA A 10 2.87 34.92 12.45
CA ALA A 10 1.77 34.14 13.05
C ALA A 10 0.68 33.75 12.05
N GLN A 11 0.32 34.64 11.11
CA GLN A 11 -0.60 34.29 10.02
C GLN A 11 -0.01 33.27 9.05
N ARG A 12 1.30 33.36 8.76
CA ARG A 12 1.99 32.40 7.89
C ARG A 12 2.08 31.03 8.55
N GLU A 13 2.37 30.98 9.84
CA GLU A 13 2.39 29.76 10.66
C GLU A 13 0.99 29.11 10.67
N ALA A 14 -0.06 29.87 10.97
CA ALA A 14 -1.44 29.38 10.96
C ALA A 14 -1.91 28.92 9.58
N GLY A 15 -1.51 29.63 8.51
CA GLY A 15 -1.77 29.23 7.13
C GLY A 15 -1.05 27.94 6.74
N HIS A 16 0.22 27.77 7.13
CA HIS A 16 0.98 26.54 6.92
C HIS A 16 0.39 25.35 7.68
N GLN A 17 0.00 25.55 8.94
CA GLN A 17 -0.63 24.52 9.76
C GLN A 17 -2.00 24.12 9.18
N ASN A 18 -2.80 25.09 8.74
CA ASN A 18 -4.06 24.80 8.06
C ASN A 18 -3.84 24.06 6.74
N HIS A 19 -2.83 24.42 5.96
CA HIS A 19 -2.55 23.74 4.71
C HIS A 19 -2.07 22.31 4.92
N PHE A 20 -1.16 22.10 5.88
CA PHE A 20 -0.71 20.77 6.24
C PHE A 20 -1.89 19.91 6.72
N ARG A 21 -2.72 20.44 7.63
CA ARG A 21 -3.95 19.79 8.10
C ARG A 21 -4.91 19.42 6.96
N LEU A 22 -5.19 20.35 6.05
CA LEU A 22 -6.07 20.12 4.89
C LEU A 22 -5.56 18.98 4.00
N LEU A 23 -4.24 18.86 3.83
CA LEU A 23 -3.63 17.85 2.95
C LEU A 23 -3.41 16.49 3.64
N SER A 24 -2.85 16.50 4.85
CA SER A 24 -2.43 15.27 5.54
C SER A 24 -3.52 14.67 6.42
N GLN A 25 -4.51 15.46 6.86
CA GLN A 25 -5.60 15.00 7.74
C GLN A 25 -6.96 15.02 7.05
N GLU A 26 -7.25 16.04 6.22
CA GLU A 26 -8.56 16.19 5.55
C GLU A 26 -8.58 15.71 4.09
N GLY A 27 -7.49 15.10 3.59
CA GLY A 27 -7.47 14.40 2.31
C GLY A 27 -7.64 15.28 1.06
N GLN A 28 -7.33 16.59 1.16
CA GLN A 28 -7.29 17.46 -0.02
C GLN A 28 -6.11 17.10 -0.93
N SER A 29 -6.33 17.16 -2.24
CA SER A 29 -5.32 16.82 -3.26
C SER A 29 -4.95 18.04 -4.09
N TRP A 30 -3.65 18.25 -4.34
CA TRP A 30 -3.19 19.30 -5.27
C TRP A 30 -3.41 18.94 -6.75
N SER A 31 -3.51 17.66 -7.06
CA SER A 31 -3.65 17.13 -8.43
C SER A 31 -5.05 16.59 -8.74
N GLY A 32 -6.06 16.97 -7.95
CA GLY A 32 -7.45 16.61 -8.24
C GLY A 32 -7.74 15.10 -8.21
N ARG A 33 -6.98 14.33 -7.41
CA ARG A 33 -7.11 12.86 -7.31
C ARG A 33 -6.85 12.12 -8.64
N GLU A 34 -5.99 12.66 -9.50
CA GLU A 34 -5.48 11.94 -10.66
C GLU A 34 -4.82 10.62 -10.23
N PRO A 35 -5.16 9.47 -10.84
CA PRO A 35 -4.59 8.19 -10.46
C PRO A 35 -3.13 8.08 -10.87
N ASP A 36 -2.36 7.34 -10.09
CA ASP A 36 -1.07 6.79 -10.49
C ASP A 36 -1.22 6.01 -11.81
N VAL A 37 -0.24 6.12 -12.71
CA VAL A 37 -0.26 5.46 -14.02
C VAL A 37 0.91 4.50 -14.15
N LEU A 38 0.65 3.32 -14.71
CA LEU A 38 1.70 2.34 -15.03
C LEU A 38 1.62 1.97 -16.50
N PHE A 39 2.73 2.17 -17.22
CA PHE A 39 2.81 1.89 -18.65
C PHE A 39 3.56 0.57 -18.91
N GLN A 40 2.86 -0.41 -19.48
CA GLN A 40 3.45 -1.67 -19.93
C GLN A 40 3.99 -1.53 -21.34
N ASN A 41 5.27 -1.84 -21.55
CA ASN A 41 5.89 -1.85 -22.86
C ASN A 41 5.41 -3.04 -23.70
N ARG A 42 4.95 -2.78 -24.94
CA ARG A 42 4.45 -3.80 -25.89
C ARG A 42 5.56 -4.45 -26.73
N GLY A 43 6.80 -3.97 -26.63
CA GLY A 43 7.96 -4.48 -27.35
C GLY A 43 8.16 -3.88 -28.75
N ASP A 44 7.23 -3.05 -29.22
CA ASP A 44 7.27 -2.37 -30.52
C ASP A 44 7.49 -0.84 -30.38
N GLY A 45 7.84 -0.39 -29.18
CA GLY A 45 8.01 1.03 -28.85
C GLY A 45 6.72 1.73 -28.45
N THR A 46 5.59 1.02 -28.37
CA THR A 46 4.34 1.52 -27.82
C THR A 46 4.07 0.98 -26.41
N PHE A 47 3.15 1.63 -25.69
CA PHE A 47 2.87 1.35 -24.28
C PHE A 47 1.37 1.35 -24.02
N ASP A 48 0.91 0.44 -23.17
CA ASP A 48 -0.45 0.42 -22.64
C ASP A 48 -0.48 0.95 -21.20
N GLU A 49 -1.46 1.79 -20.85
CA GLU A 49 -1.74 2.14 -19.45
C GLU A 49 -2.48 0.96 -18.80
N VAL A 50 -1.88 0.36 -17.77
CA VAL A 50 -2.38 -0.84 -17.09
C VAL A 50 -2.56 -0.65 -15.59
N GLY A 51 -2.41 0.57 -15.07
CA GLY A 51 -2.37 0.85 -13.64
C GLY A 51 -3.63 0.39 -12.92
N ASN A 52 -4.80 0.60 -13.52
CA ASN A 52 -6.06 0.10 -12.96
C ASN A 52 -6.17 -1.42 -13.03
N LEU A 53 -5.66 -2.03 -14.11
CA LEU A 53 -5.71 -3.47 -14.33
C LEU A 53 -4.87 -4.24 -13.31
N VAL A 54 -3.71 -3.69 -12.93
CA VAL A 54 -2.78 -4.33 -12.00
C VAL A 54 -2.86 -3.75 -10.58
N GLY A 55 -3.85 -2.91 -10.29
CA GLY A 55 -4.15 -2.42 -8.94
C GLY A 55 -3.23 -1.32 -8.40
N VAL A 56 -2.38 -0.71 -9.23
CA VAL A 56 -1.45 0.35 -8.81
C VAL A 56 -1.98 1.77 -9.05
N ALA A 57 -3.14 1.93 -9.70
CA ALA A 57 -3.76 3.23 -10.03
C ALA A 57 -4.40 3.93 -8.81
N SER A 58 -3.60 4.13 -7.78
CA SER A 58 -3.99 4.84 -6.57
C SER A 58 -4.30 6.30 -6.88
N ARG A 59 -5.41 6.81 -6.36
CA ARG A 59 -5.80 8.24 -6.45
C ARG A 59 -5.26 9.10 -5.31
N LEU A 60 -4.39 8.51 -4.48
CA LEU A 60 -3.67 9.24 -3.45
C LEU A 60 -2.73 10.27 -4.07
N ASP A 61 -2.28 11.20 -3.25
CA ASP A 61 -1.37 12.24 -3.68
C ASP A 61 0.09 11.73 -3.66
N SER A 62 0.36 10.77 -4.54
CA SER A 62 1.65 10.10 -4.72
C SER A 62 2.72 11.08 -5.21
N ARG A 63 3.91 11.04 -4.61
CA ARG A 63 5.05 11.92 -4.90
C ARG A 63 6.38 11.21 -5.03
N GLY A 64 6.50 9.96 -4.57
CA GLY A 64 7.70 9.17 -4.75
C GLY A 64 7.36 7.79 -5.29
N ALA A 65 8.21 7.29 -6.20
CA ALA A 65 8.14 5.92 -6.69
C ALA A 65 9.57 5.38 -6.85
N ALA A 66 9.82 4.20 -6.32
CA ALA A 66 11.10 3.50 -6.40
C ALA A 66 10.86 2.00 -6.61
N THR A 67 11.77 1.35 -7.32
CA THR A 67 11.73 -0.11 -7.51
C THR A 67 12.93 -0.81 -6.90
N GLY A 68 12.75 -2.06 -6.48
CA GLY A 68 13.82 -2.93 -6.00
C GLY A 68 13.30 -4.35 -5.78
N ASP A 69 14.20 -5.32 -5.82
CA ASP A 69 13.94 -6.71 -5.42
C ASP A 69 14.05 -6.79 -3.89
N LEU A 70 12.93 -6.63 -3.20
CA LEU A 70 12.86 -6.48 -1.74
C LEU A 70 12.79 -7.83 -1.03
N ASP A 71 12.14 -8.82 -1.65
CA ASP A 71 12.03 -10.17 -1.09
C ASP A 71 13.12 -11.14 -1.61
N GLY A 72 13.86 -10.77 -2.65
CA GLY A 72 15.04 -11.49 -3.13
C GLY A 72 14.74 -12.58 -4.16
N ASP A 73 13.56 -12.57 -4.79
CA ASP A 73 13.16 -13.56 -5.80
C ASP A 73 13.44 -13.10 -7.26
N GLY A 74 13.87 -11.85 -7.41
CA GLY A 74 14.35 -11.25 -8.65
C GLY A 74 13.28 -10.64 -9.55
N ASP A 75 12.00 -10.64 -9.16
CA ASP A 75 11.11 -9.61 -9.65
C ASP A 75 11.32 -8.28 -8.87
N LEU A 76 10.64 -7.22 -9.31
CA LEU A 76 10.86 -5.89 -8.75
C LEU A 76 9.56 -5.41 -8.10
N GLU A 77 9.62 -5.16 -6.80
CA GLU A 77 8.60 -4.44 -6.05
C GLU A 77 8.58 -2.99 -6.48
N LEU A 78 7.39 -2.38 -6.32
CA LEU A 78 7.20 -0.95 -6.45
C LEU A 78 6.86 -0.36 -5.08
N VAL A 79 7.67 0.58 -4.62
CA VAL A 79 7.43 1.38 -3.41
C VAL A 79 6.92 2.75 -3.82
N VAL A 80 5.71 3.10 -3.39
CA VAL A 80 5.08 4.40 -3.68
C VAL A 80 4.85 5.17 -2.39
N MET A 81 5.36 6.39 -2.35
CA MET A 81 5.13 7.32 -1.25
C MET A 81 4.08 8.36 -1.65
N SER A 82 3.07 8.54 -0.80
CA SER A 82 1.98 9.51 -0.91
C SER A 82 2.03 10.53 0.22
N ARG A 83 1.47 11.72 0.00
CA ARG A 83 1.37 12.74 1.05
C ARG A 83 0.23 12.50 2.04
N ASN A 84 -0.80 11.80 1.59
CA ASN A 84 -1.95 11.36 2.37
C ASN A 84 -1.83 9.88 2.74
N ASN A 85 -2.64 9.43 3.70
CA ASN A 85 -2.58 8.07 4.20
C ASN A 85 -3.28 7.07 3.24
N PRO A 86 -2.77 5.83 3.08
CA PRO A 86 -1.46 5.34 3.51
C PRO A 86 -0.29 6.09 2.84
N ILE A 87 0.64 6.58 3.67
CA ILE A 87 1.80 7.37 3.21
C ILE A 87 2.77 6.50 2.40
N LEU A 88 2.94 5.24 2.79
CA LEU A 88 3.80 4.29 2.10
C LEU A 88 2.94 3.14 1.59
N LYS A 89 3.16 2.74 0.34
CA LYS A 89 2.57 1.56 -0.27
C LYS A 89 3.69 0.74 -0.88
N ILE A 90 3.68 -0.56 -0.64
CA ILE A 90 4.60 -1.50 -1.27
C ILE A 90 3.75 -2.47 -2.09
N TYR A 91 3.99 -2.48 -3.40
CA TYR A 91 3.36 -3.42 -4.32
C TYR A 91 4.35 -4.52 -4.63
N ARG A 92 4.00 -5.76 -4.27
CA ARG A 92 4.74 -6.98 -4.64
C ARG A 92 4.39 -7.40 -6.05
N ASN A 93 5.39 -7.81 -6.82
CA ASN A 93 5.22 -8.15 -8.23
C ASN A 93 5.09 -9.65 -8.48
N ASP A 94 3.95 -10.26 -8.16
CA ASP A 94 3.73 -11.68 -8.39
C ASP A 94 3.40 -12.06 -9.86
N THR A 95 3.97 -11.38 -10.85
CA THR A 95 3.64 -11.64 -12.26
C THR A 95 4.09 -13.04 -12.67
N PRO A 96 3.17 -13.95 -13.06
CA PRO A 96 3.56 -15.30 -13.47
C PRO A 96 4.38 -15.25 -14.76
N ALA A 97 5.37 -16.14 -14.85
CA ALA A 97 6.21 -16.28 -16.06
C ALA A 97 6.95 -15.00 -16.49
N SER A 98 7.41 -14.20 -15.52
CA SER A 98 8.24 -12.99 -15.72
C SER A 98 9.61 -13.23 -16.37
N GLY A 99 9.91 -14.46 -16.77
CA GLY A 99 11.14 -14.86 -17.44
C GLY A 99 12.33 -14.94 -16.49
N ARG A 100 13.51 -15.16 -17.09
CA ARG A 100 14.80 -15.28 -16.43
C ARG A 100 15.38 -13.91 -16.15
N VAL A 101 16.09 -13.78 -15.05
CA VAL A 101 16.67 -12.51 -14.59
C VAL A 101 18.15 -12.65 -14.29
N LEU A 102 18.88 -11.54 -14.32
CA LEU A 102 20.21 -11.42 -13.76
C LEU A 102 20.25 -10.12 -12.93
N LEU A 103 20.61 -10.24 -11.65
CA LEU A 103 20.82 -9.09 -10.77
C LEU A 103 22.31 -8.84 -10.57
N VAL A 104 22.75 -7.59 -10.66
CA VAL A 104 24.18 -7.25 -10.52
C VAL A 104 24.40 -6.04 -9.62
N ASP A 105 25.14 -6.25 -8.53
CA ASP A 105 25.69 -5.21 -7.68
C ASP A 105 27.13 -4.89 -8.11
N LEU A 106 27.33 -3.70 -8.65
CA LEU A 106 28.67 -3.21 -8.99
C LEU A 106 29.28 -2.48 -7.80
N VAL A 107 30.52 -2.84 -7.47
CA VAL A 107 31.30 -2.19 -6.42
C VAL A 107 32.44 -1.43 -7.08
N GLY A 108 32.40 -0.09 -6.99
CA GLY A 108 33.46 0.76 -7.54
C GLY A 108 34.79 0.56 -6.79
N GLY A 109 35.90 0.90 -7.45
CA GLY A 109 37.25 0.78 -6.87
C GLY A 109 37.54 1.75 -5.72
N ALA A 110 38.81 1.90 -5.37
CA ALA A 110 39.30 2.63 -4.18
C ALA A 110 38.79 4.08 -4.00
N ALA A 111 38.24 4.71 -5.04
CA ALA A 111 37.60 6.02 -4.98
C ALA A 111 36.19 6.02 -4.34
N GLY A 112 35.60 4.85 -4.02
CA GLY A 112 34.40 4.74 -3.18
C GLY A 112 33.10 5.26 -3.79
N THR A 113 32.99 5.38 -5.11
CA THR A 113 31.84 6.02 -5.79
C THR A 113 30.59 5.15 -5.94
N GLY A 114 30.52 3.98 -5.30
CA GLY A 114 29.38 3.06 -5.45
C GLY A 114 29.11 2.67 -6.91
N ALA A 115 30.13 2.71 -7.77
CA ALA A 115 30.04 2.49 -9.21
C ALA A 115 29.07 3.43 -9.98
N ILE A 116 28.64 4.55 -9.41
CA ILE A 116 27.72 5.49 -10.07
C ILE A 116 28.30 5.92 -11.44
N GLY A 117 27.49 5.78 -12.49
CA GLY A 117 27.87 6.03 -13.88
C GLY A 117 28.40 4.80 -14.62
N ALA A 118 28.65 3.67 -13.95
CA ALA A 118 29.04 2.43 -14.61
C ALA A 118 27.90 1.94 -15.52
N GLN A 119 28.25 1.56 -16.74
CA GLN A 119 27.32 1.00 -17.72
C GLN A 119 27.61 -0.49 -17.86
N ALA A 120 26.58 -1.32 -17.87
CA ALA A 120 26.73 -2.76 -18.02
C ALA A 120 25.74 -3.30 -19.04
N VAL A 121 26.23 -4.15 -19.93
CA VAL A 121 25.45 -4.84 -20.95
C VAL A 121 25.44 -6.33 -20.63
N ALA A 122 24.28 -6.86 -20.27
CA ALA A 122 24.06 -8.30 -20.15
C ALA A 122 23.64 -8.86 -21.51
N ARG A 123 24.25 -9.98 -21.91
CA ARG A 123 23.96 -10.72 -23.15
C ARG A 123 23.65 -12.17 -22.82
N CYS A 124 22.54 -12.68 -23.33
CA CYS A 124 22.12 -14.07 -23.16
C CYS A 124 21.32 -14.49 -24.39
N GLY A 125 21.85 -15.44 -25.18
CA GLY A 125 21.27 -15.76 -26.49
C GLY A 125 21.19 -14.51 -27.39
N ASP A 126 20.01 -14.26 -27.94
CA ASP A 126 19.71 -13.07 -28.78
C ASP A 126 19.34 -11.82 -27.95
N THR A 127 19.19 -11.97 -26.62
CA THR A 127 18.82 -10.87 -25.72
C THR A 127 20.05 -10.07 -25.32
N ALA A 128 19.98 -8.74 -25.46
CA ALA A 128 20.98 -7.82 -24.95
C ALA A 128 20.31 -6.64 -24.23
N VAL A 129 20.68 -6.42 -22.97
CA VAL A 129 20.07 -5.38 -22.13
C VAL A 129 21.16 -4.50 -21.54
N LEU A 130 21.06 -3.19 -21.76
CA LEU A 130 21.93 -2.18 -21.16
C LEU A 130 21.27 -1.62 -19.89
N ARG A 131 22.09 -1.48 -18.84
CA ARG A 131 21.75 -0.75 -17.61
C ARG A 131 22.91 0.15 -17.20
N GLN A 132 22.59 1.17 -16.42
CA GLN A 132 23.58 2.08 -15.84
C GLN A 132 23.29 2.26 -14.35
N VAL A 133 24.32 2.26 -13.52
CA VAL A 133 24.20 2.62 -12.11
C VAL A 133 23.98 4.12 -12.04
N THR A 134 22.85 4.55 -11.47
CA THR A 134 22.49 5.97 -11.35
C THR A 134 22.36 6.39 -9.89
N ALA A 135 22.59 7.68 -9.64
CA ALA A 135 22.22 8.34 -8.40
C ALA A 135 21.21 9.44 -8.75
N GLY A 136 20.01 9.33 -8.19
CA GLY A 136 18.81 10.05 -8.61
C GLY A 136 17.95 9.20 -9.53
N SER A 137 16.82 8.72 -9.03
CA SER A 137 15.75 8.12 -9.84
C SER A 137 14.38 8.46 -9.25
N GLY A 138 13.45 8.88 -10.10
CA GLY A 138 12.16 9.39 -9.65
C GLY A 138 12.24 10.76 -8.96
N TYR A 139 11.09 11.26 -8.52
CA TYR A 139 10.97 12.47 -7.71
C TYR A 139 10.92 12.06 -6.23
N LEU A 140 11.72 12.71 -5.36
CA LEU A 140 11.79 12.42 -3.92
C LEU A 140 12.03 10.94 -3.56
N ALA A 141 12.68 10.18 -4.45
CA ALA A 141 12.90 8.75 -4.31
C ALA A 141 14.27 8.33 -4.86
N GLN A 142 14.63 7.07 -4.63
CA GLN A 142 15.77 6.41 -5.25
C GLN A 142 15.47 4.91 -5.32
N SER A 143 15.43 4.36 -6.53
CA SER A 143 15.40 2.92 -6.78
C SER A 143 16.70 2.25 -6.34
N ALA A 144 16.65 0.95 -6.07
CA ALA A 144 17.82 0.17 -5.72
C ALA A 144 18.95 0.35 -6.75
N SER A 145 20.20 0.41 -6.30
CA SER A 145 21.36 0.53 -7.19
C SER A 145 21.74 -0.77 -7.89
N THR A 146 21.15 -1.89 -7.47
CA THR A 146 21.29 -3.20 -8.11
C THR A 146 20.76 -3.12 -9.54
N LEU A 147 21.59 -3.52 -10.51
CA LEU A 147 21.19 -3.54 -11.91
C LEU A 147 20.32 -4.77 -12.18
N HIS A 148 19.07 -4.54 -12.59
CA HIS A 148 18.14 -5.58 -12.99
C HIS A 148 18.14 -5.79 -14.51
N PHE A 149 18.45 -7.01 -14.95
CA PHE A 149 18.40 -7.43 -16.34
C PHE A 149 17.36 -8.53 -16.54
N GLY A 150 16.22 -8.20 -17.15
CA GLY A 150 15.27 -9.20 -17.65
C GLY A 150 15.82 -9.86 -18.93
N LEU A 151 16.05 -11.18 -18.88
CA LEU A 151 16.65 -11.97 -19.95
C LEU A 151 15.63 -12.81 -20.74
N GLY A 152 14.35 -12.74 -20.37
CA GLY A 152 13.27 -13.44 -21.07
C GLY A 152 13.39 -14.95 -20.94
N ALA A 153 13.34 -15.69 -22.04
CA ALA A 153 13.40 -17.16 -22.04
C ALA A 153 14.84 -17.74 -22.04
N CYS A 154 15.87 -16.91 -21.89
CA CYS A 154 17.25 -17.38 -22.00
C CYS A 154 17.69 -18.22 -20.79
N GLU A 155 18.08 -19.47 -21.01
CA GLU A 155 18.50 -20.40 -19.95
C GLU A 155 20.00 -20.28 -19.58
N GLY A 156 20.71 -19.33 -20.18
CA GLY A 156 22.12 -19.07 -19.89
C GLY A 156 23.13 -19.92 -20.69
N PRO A 157 24.43 -19.79 -20.36
CA PRO A 157 24.98 -18.77 -19.47
C PRO A 157 24.93 -17.36 -20.11
N ALA A 158 24.82 -16.35 -19.27
CA ALA A 158 24.92 -14.95 -19.64
C ALA A 158 26.38 -14.45 -19.62
N ARG A 159 26.63 -13.38 -20.37
CA ARG A 159 27.85 -12.58 -20.33
C ARG A 159 27.52 -11.16 -19.93
N LEU A 160 28.35 -10.55 -19.09
CA LEU A 160 28.23 -9.16 -18.68
C LEU A 160 29.46 -8.37 -19.13
N ASP A 161 29.22 -7.29 -19.88
CA ASP A 161 30.26 -6.33 -20.29
C ASP A 161 30.06 -5.01 -19.54
N ILE A 162 31.05 -4.62 -18.73
CA ILE A 162 31.00 -3.42 -17.87
C ILE A 162 31.96 -2.36 -18.43
N LEU A 163 31.47 -1.14 -18.57
CA LEU A 163 32.24 0.08 -18.76
C LEU A 163 32.18 0.89 -17.47
N TRP A 164 33.30 0.97 -16.76
CA TRP A 164 33.42 1.71 -15.51
C TRP A 164 33.50 3.22 -15.77
N PRO A 165 33.15 4.09 -14.80
CA PRO A 165 33.18 5.55 -14.96
C PRO A 165 34.55 6.11 -15.41
N GLY A 166 35.64 5.43 -15.03
CA GLY A 166 37.00 5.78 -15.45
C GLY A 166 37.37 5.38 -16.89
N GLY A 167 36.47 4.72 -17.62
CA GLY A 167 36.69 4.23 -18.98
C GLY A 167 37.27 2.81 -19.08
N GLU A 168 37.62 2.21 -17.94
CA GLU A 168 38.05 0.81 -17.86
C GLU A 168 36.92 -0.14 -18.27
N ARG A 169 37.29 -1.25 -18.90
CA ARG A 169 36.36 -2.28 -19.35
C ARG A 169 36.64 -3.60 -18.63
N GLN A 170 35.58 -4.28 -18.24
CA GLN A 170 35.64 -5.59 -17.60
C GLN A 170 34.53 -6.47 -18.19
N SER A 171 34.87 -7.72 -18.51
CA SER A 171 33.91 -8.71 -19.01
C SER A 171 33.89 -9.89 -18.08
N VAL A 172 32.69 -10.38 -17.75
CA VAL A 172 32.48 -11.59 -16.96
C VAL A 172 31.63 -12.54 -17.79
N GLU A 173 32.11 -13.77 -17.94
CA GLU A 173 31.43 -14.84 -18.69
C GLU A 173 30.93 -15.93 -17.76
N GLY A 174 30.05 -16.80 -18.25
CA GLY A 174 29.60 -17.97 -17.50
C GLY A 174 28.66 -17.63 -16.34
N LEU A 175 27.94 -16.50 -16.40
CA LEU A 175 26.98 -16.13 -15.37
C LEU A 175 25.72 -16.98 -15.53
N GLU A 176 25.36 -17.70 -14.49
CA GLU A 176 24.09 -18.42 -14.44
C GLU A 176 22.95 -17.42 -14.34
N VAL A 177 21.83 -17.74 -14.99
CA VAL A 177 20.61 -16.93 -14.88
C VAL A 177 19.92 -17.20 -13.54
N ASP A 178 19.00 -16.32 -13.14
CA ASP A 178 18.29 -16.37 -11.86
C ASP A 178 19.23 -16.32 -10.65
N HIS A 179 20.26 -15.48 -10.76
CA HIS A 179 21.23 -15.21 -9.71
C HIS A 179 21.49 -13.72 -9.53
N ARG A 180 21.95 -13.39 -8.32
CA ARG A 180 22.51 -12.09 -7.97
C ARG A 180 24.02 -12.18 -7.89
N TYR A 181 24.71 -11.27 -8.58
CA TYR A 181 26.17 -11.20 -8.58
C TYR A 181 26.67 -9.89 -7.99
N ARG A 182 27.67 -9.98 -7.13
CA ARG A 182 28.46 -8.82 -6.69
C ARG A 182 29.81 -8.83 -7.40
N ILE A 183 30.10 -7.75 -8.13
CA ILE A 183 31.28 -7.63 -8.99
C ILE A 183 32.02 -6.34 -8.63
N ALA A 184 33.28 -6.48 -8.22
CA ALA A 184 34.13 -5.36 -7.89
C ALA A 184 35.02 -4.95 -9.08
N GLN A 185 35.21 -3.64 -9.24
CA GLN A 185 36.06 -3.10 -10.30
C GLN A 185 37.50 -3.62 -10.18
N GLY A 186 37.97 -4.26 -11.25
CA GLY A 186 39.34 -4.76 -11.34
C GLY A 186 39.58 -6.11 -10.64
N GLU A 187 38.55 -6.72 -10.05
CA GLU A 187 38.63 -8.06 -9.48
C GLU A 187 38.06 -9.10 -10.47
N GLU A 188 38.77 -10.22 -10.64
CA GLU A 188 38.26 -11.35 -11.44
C GLU A 188 37.23 -12.18 -10.66
N ALA A 189 37.33 -12.19 -9.33
CA ALA A 189 36.42 -12.94 -8.48
C ALA A 189 35.04 -12.29 -8.47
N VAL A 190 34.00 -13.10 -8.70
CA VAL A 190 32.61 -12.70 -8.56
C VAL A 190 31.96 -13.46 -7.41
N GLN A 191 31.12 -12.77 -6.64
CA GLN A 191 30.34 -13.40 -5.57
C GLN A 191 28.94 -13.65 -6.12
N ALA A 192 28.53 -14.92 -6.18
CA ALA A 192 27.20 -15.33 -6.61
C ALA A 192 26.30 -15.59 -5.41
N GLN A 193 25.02 -15.29 -5.56
CA GLN A 193 23.96 -15.60 -4.62
C GLN A 193 22.75 -16.08 -5.40
N ASP A 194 22.20 -17.23 -5.00
CA ASP A 194 20.95 -17.76 -5.54
C ASP A 194 19.80 -16.82 -5.18
N LEU A 195 18.88 -16.62 -6.12
CA LEU A 195 17.62 -15.94 -5.81
C LEU A 195 16.73 -16.86 -4.99
N ARG A 196 15.86 -16.25 -4.18
CA ARG A 196 14.81 -17.00 -3.50
C ARG A 196 13.86 -17.59 -4.54
N GLU A 197 13.21 -18.68 -4.18
CA GLU A 197 12.15 -19.23 -5.02
C GLU A 197 11.04 -18.19 -5.16
N ARG A 198 10.62 -17.93 -6.40
CA ARG A 198 9.45 -17.08 -6.68
C ARG A 198 8.23 -17.72 -6.06
N ASN A 199 7.91 -17.28 -4.85
CA ASN A 199 6.73 -17.73 -4.17
C ASN A 199 5.58 -16.83 -4.61
N TYR A 200 4.99 -17.18 -5.75
CA TYR A 200 3.69 -16.69 -6.16
C TYR A 200 2.71 -17.11 -5.07
N ASN A 201 2.56 -16.24 -4.08
CA ASN A 201 1.72 -16.34 -2.90
C ASN A 201 0.22 -16.27 -3.31
N ALA A 202 -0.16 -17.00 -4.34
CA ALA A 202 -1.52 -17.14 -4.82
C ALA A 202 -2.40 -17.95 -3.84
N GLY A 203 -1.76 -18.73 -2.94
CA GLY A 203 -2.44 -19.49 -1.88
C GLY A 203 -2.26 -18.91 -0.47
N GLU A 204 -1.11 -18.28 -0.19
CA GLU A 204 -0.85 -17.58 1.06
C GLU A 204 -1.04 -16.08 0.82
N VAL A 205 -2.21 -15.56 1.12
CA VAL A 205 -2.30 -14.11 1.34
C VAL A 205 -1.40 -13.84 2.55
N PRO A 206 -0.31 -13.07 2.39
CA PRO A 206 0.56 -12.76 3.52
C PRO A 206 -0.30 -12.22 4.66
N PRO A 207 0.02 -12.52 5.93
CA PRO A 207 -0.71 -11.94 7.06
C PRO A 207 -0.81 -10.45 6.75
N PRO A 208 -2.03 -9.90 6.71
CA PRO A 208 -2.28 -8.58 6.16
C PRO A 208 -1.22 -7.66 6.75
N ALA A 209 -0.32 -7.16 5.90
CA ALA A 209 0.73 -6.28 6.35
C ALA A 209 0.04 -5.23 7.20
N GLY A 210 0.39 -5.19 8.49
CA GLY A 210 -0.29 -4.35 9.47
C GLY A 210 -0.13 -2.90 9.05
N GLU A 211 -1.07 -2.40 8.26
CA GLU A 211 -1.04 -1.08 7.67
C GLU A 211 -2.48 -0.60 7.52
N ILE A 212 -3.02 -0.07 8.62
CA ILE A 212 -2.99 1.36 8.95
C ILE A 212 -2.57 1.46 10.45
N SER A 213 -1.91 2.56 10.86
CA SER A 213 -1.61 2.89 12.27
C SER A 213 -2.06 4.32 12.59
N ALA A 214 -3.06 4.79 11.86
CA ALA A 214 -3.68 6.07 12.12
C ALA A 214 -4.55 5.94 13.38
N PRO A 215 -4.46 6.91 14.31
CA PRO A 215 -5.41 6.96 15.41
C PRO A 215 -6.82 7.14 14.85
N LEU A 216 -7.76 6.38 15.39
CA LEU A 216 -9.18 6.57 15.11
C LEU A 216 -9.59 7.95 15.67
N PRO A 217 -10.40 8.72 14.95
CA PRO A 217 -10.88 10.00 15.45
C PRO A 217 -11.70 9.86 16.75
N GLU A 218 -11.46 10.76 17.69
CA GLU A 218 -12.22 10.84 18.94
C GLU A 218 -13.69 11.17 18.67
N VAL A 219 -14.59 10.28 19.09
CA VAL A 219 -16.04 10.45 18.96
C VAL A 219 -16.76 9.70 20.07
N ASN A 220 -17.90 10.22 20.52
CA ASN A 220 -18.85 9.51 21.36
C ASN A 220 -20.12 9.26 20.56
N LEU A 221 -20.50 8.00 20.39
CA LEU A 221 -21.64 7.54 19.60
C LEU A 221 -22.71 7.00 20.55
N ASP A 222 -23.98 7.30 20.31
CA ASP A 222 -25.05 6.78 21.15
C ASP A 222 -25.43 5.36 20.68
N TRP A 223 -25.60 4.42 21.61
CA TRP A 223 -26.09 3.09 21.28
C TRP A 223 -27.56 3.15 20.81
N LEU A 224 -27.95 2.27 19.88
CA LEU A 224 -29.34 2.18 19.41
C LEU A 224 -30.29 1.71 20.52
N ASP A 225 -29.82 0.92 21.47
CA ASP A 225 -30.63 0.35 22.55
C ASP A 225 -30.72 1.23 23.81
N ASP A 226 -30.33 2.51 23.70
CA ASP A 226 -30.26 3.46 24.81
C ASP A 226 -29.33 3.04 25.97
N ALA A 227 -28.43 2.06 25.76
CA ALA A 227 -27.49 1.59 26.78
C ALA A 227 -26.36 2.58 27.13
N GLY A 228 -26.46 3.83 26.67
CA GLY A 228 -25.48 4.89 26.90
C GLY A 228 -24.73 5.26 25.62
N SER A 229 -23.42 5.50 25.75
CA SER A 229 -22.57 5.90 24.63
C SER A 229 -21.34 5.00 24.49
N PHE A 230 -20.78 5.01 23.28
CA PHE A 230 -19.65 4.25 22.82
C PHE A 230 -18.56 5.19 22.32
N ALA A 231 -17.35 5.04 22.83
CA ALA A 231 -16.19 5.80 22.39
C ALA A 231 -15.17 4.85 21.72
N PRO A 232 -15.29 4.58 20.41
CA PRO A 232 -14.48 3.55 19.75
C PRO A 232 -12.97 3.85 19.79
N ALA A 233 -12.57 5.13 19.86
CA ALA A 233 -11.17 5.52 19.93
C ALA A 233 -10.53 5.25 21.31
N ALA A 234 -11.35 5.18 22.35
CA ALA A 234 -10.91 4.94 23.73
C ALA A 234 -11.19 3.51 24.21
N ALA A 235 -11.79 2.68 23.36
CA ALA A 235 -12.11 1.29 23.67
C ALA A 235 -10.87 0.40 23.48
N GLU A 236 -10.63 -0.50 24.43
CA GLU A 236 -9.58 -1.51 24.37
C GLU A 236 -10.08 -2.74 23.61
N GLY A 237 -9.17 -3.40 22.88
CA GLY A 237 -9.47 -4.59 22.11
C GLY A 237 -9.71 -4.31 20.62
N ILE A 238 -10.30 -5.29 19.93
CA ILE A 238 -10.50 -5.27 18.48
C ILE A 238 -11.96 -4.97 18.17
N HIS A 239 -12.21 -3.92 17.41
CA HIS A 239 -13.54 -3.49 16.99
C HIS A 239 -13.66 -3.47 15.46
N VAL A 240 -14.71 -4.07 14.92
CA VAL A 240 -15.09 -3.94 13.51
C VAL A 240 -16.22 -2.92 13.41
N LEU A 241 -15.92 -1.72 12.92
CA LEU A 241 -16.86 -0.64 12.75
C LEU A 241 -17.38 -0.64 11.30
N ASN A 242 -18.68 -0.86 11.10
CA ASN A 242 -19.29 -0.88 9.76
C ASN A 242 -20.35 0.22 9.62
N PHE A 243 -20.10 1.19 8.74
CA PHE A 243 -21.06 2.26 8.42
C PHE A 243 -22.10 1.76 7.43
N TRP A 244 -23.38 1.81 7.82
CA TRP A 244 -24.49 1.29 7.02
C TRP A 244 -25.75 2.14 7.12
N ALA A 245 -26.68 1.94 6.18
CA ALA A 245 -28.01 2.54 6.24
C ALA A 245 -29.10 1.63 5.65
N THR A 246 -30.36 1.82 6.04
CA THR A 246 -31.50 1.01 5.58
C THR A 246 -31.75 1.12 4.07
N TRP A 247 -31.37 2.23 3.46
CA TRP A 247 -31.48 2.48 2.02
C TRP A 247 -30.26 2.00 1.21
N CYS A 248 -29.19 1.56 1.89
CA CYS A 248 -27.95 1.10 1.25
C CYS A 248 -28.04 -0.39 0.86
N THR A 249 -28.24 -0.66 -0.43
CA THR A 249 -28.39 -2.05 -0.93
C THR A 249 -27.14 -2.90 -0.71
N ALA A 250 -25.94 -2.33 -0.90
CA ALA A 250 -24.68 -3.03 -0.68
C ALA A 250 -24.49 -3.40 0.80
N CYS A 251 -24.84 -2.49 1.72
CA CYS A 251 -24.79 -2.72 3.16
C CYS A 251 -25.73 -3.86 3.58
N ILE A 252 -26.95 -3.90 3.04
CA ILE A 252 -27.90 -4.99 3.30
C ILE A 252 -27.34 -6.34 2.84
N ALA A 253 -26.62 -6.36 1.71
CA ALA A 253 -26.08 -7.58 1.14
C ALA A 253 -24.93 -8.19 1.96
N GLU A 254 -24.21 -7.40 2.77
CA GLU A 254 -23.11 -7.87 3.62
C GLU A 254 -23.49 -8.14 5.08
N MET A 255 -24.71 -7.79 5.51
CA MET A 255 -25.19 -8.08 6.87
C MET A 255 -25.01 -9.55 7.29
N PRO A 256 -25.31 -10.56 6.44
CA PRO A 256 -25.08 -11.96 6.81
C PRO A 256 -23.60 -12.29 7.02
N ASP A 257 -22.71 -11.66 6.25
CA ASP A 257 -21.26 -11.85 6.36
C ASP A 257 -20.73 -11.24 7.67
N LEU A 258 -21.19 -10.03 8.02
CA LEU A 258 -20.88 -9.37 9.30
C LEU A 258 -21.43 -10.13 10.51
N GLU A 259 -22.64 -10.68 10.39
CA GLU A 259 -23.25 -11.51 11.44
C GLU A 259 -22.45 -12.80 11.67
N ALA A 260 -22.00 -13.45 10.60
CA ALA A 260 -21.14 -14.63 10.69
C ALA A 260 -19.80 -14.29 11.36
N LEU A 261 -19.16 -13.18 10.96
CA LEU A 261 -17.93 -12.69 11.60
C LEU A 261 -18.14 -12.39 13.09
N SER A 262 -19.26 -11.74 13.45
CA SER A 262 -19.59 -11.45 14.84
C SER A 262 -19.76 -12.73 15.67
N ALA A 263 -20.44 -13.74 15.12
CA ALA A 263 -20.65 -15.02 15.80
C ALA A 263 -19.34 -15.82 15.98
N GLU A 264 -18.44 -15.76 14.99
CA GLU A 264 -17.17 -16.49 15.01
C GLU A 264 -16.12 -15.83 15.93
N PHE A 265 -15.96 -14.51 15.83
CA PHE A 265 -14.89 -13.78 16.53
C PHE A 265 -15.34 -13.10 17.83
N GLY A 266 -16.64 -12.94 18.06
CA GLY A 266 -17.20 -12.41 19.31
C GLY A 266 -16.69 -13.13 20.57
N PRO A 267 -16.71 -14.48 20.63
CA PRO A 267 -16.16 -15.23 21.75
C PRO A 267 -14.64 -15.06 21.97
N GLN A 268 -13.94 -14.53 20.99
CA GLN A 268 -12.49 -14.31 21.00
C GLN A 268 -12.13 -12.86 21.39
N GLY A 269 -13.13 -12.01 21.68
CA GLY A 269 -12.93 -10.62 22.09
C GLY A 269 -12.95 -9.59 20.96
N VAL A 270 -13.52 -9.94 19.79
CA VAL A 270 -13.76 -8.99 18.69
C VAL A 270 -15.20 -8.48 18.76
N ASP A 271 -15.38 -7.16 18.86
CA ASP A 271 -16.70 -6.54 18.83
C ASP A 271 -17.03 -6.03 17.43
N VAL A 272 -18.09 -6.58 16.83
CA VAL A 272 -18.65 -6.04 15.59
C VAL A 272 -19.72 -5.00 15.94
N VAL A 273 -19.58 -3.79 15.41
CA VAL A 273 -20.46 -2.65 15.66
C VAL A 273 -20.95 -2.04 14.35
N GLY A 274 -22.26 -2.09 14.13
CA GLY A 274 -22.93 -1.38 13.04
C GLY A 274 -23.14 0.09 13.40
N LEU A 275 -22.64 0.99 12.56
CA LEU A 275 -22.79 2.43 12.68
C LEU A 275 -23.87 2.92 11.71
N ILE A 276 -25.03 3.28 12.27
CA ILE A 276 -26.23 3.65 11.52
C ILE A 276 -26.07 5.06 10.95
N MET A 277 -26.29 5.21 9.65
CA MET A 277 -26.22 6.47 8.91
C MET A 277 -27.60 6.99 8.46
N ASP A 278 -28.69 6.32 8.84
CA ASP A 278 -30.06 6.83 8.71
C ASP A 278 -30.32 8.07 9.58
N GLU A 279 -31.43 8.76 9.32
CA GLU A 279 -31.87 9.87 10.16
C GLU A 279 -32.32 9.36 11.55
N ARG A 280 -31.92 10.08 12.60
CA ARG A 280 -32.13 9.65 13.99
C ARG A 280 -33.59 9.55 14.41
N ASP A 281 -34.50 10.23 13.72
CA ASP A 281 -35.94 10.15 13.98
C ASP A 281 -36.58 8.85 13.43
N LEU A 282 -35.83 8.05 12.66
CA LEU A 282 -36.25 6.74 12.14
C LEU A 282 -35.82 5.56 13.03
N GLU A 283 -35.58 5.79 14.32
CA GLU A 283 -35.03 4.79 15.24
C GLU A 283 -35.85 3.48 15.27
N ALA A 284 -37.18 3.59 15.33
CA ALA A 284 -38.07 2.43 15.39
C ALA A 284 -37.99 1.62 14.09
N GLU A 285 -37.99 2.29 12.94
CA GLU A 285 -37.87 1.64 11.63
C GLU A 285 -36.52 0.93 11.47
N VAL A 286 -35.42 1.57 11.89
CA VAL A 286 -34.08 0.98 11.84
C VAL A 286 -34.00 -0.26 12.72
N ARG A 287 -34.54 -0.21 13.95
CA ARG A 287 -34.56 -1.32 14.89
C ARG A 287 -35.33 -2.52 14.34
N ASP A 288 -36.52 -2.28 13.80
CA ASP A 288 -37.35 -3.32 13.19
C ASP A 288 -36.66 -3.91 11.94
N PHE A 289 -36.00 -3.05 11.15
CA PHE A 289 -35.29 -3.46 9.94
C PHE A 289 -34.10 -4.37 10.23
N ALA A 290 -33.27 -4.03 11.22
CA ALA A 290 -32.13 -4.82 11.65
C ALA A 290 -32.59 -6.18 12.22
N THR A 291 -33.62 -6.15 13.08
CA THR A 291 -34.22 -7.36 13.65
C THR A 291 -34.75 -8.30 12.55
N ALA A 292 -35.45 -7.76 11.55
CA ALA A 292 -36.01 -8.54 10.45
C ALA A 292 -34.94 -9.22 9.57
N ARG A 293 -33.69 -8.73 9.62
CA ARG A 293 -32.53 -9.28 8.89
C ARG A 293 -31.66 -10.19 9.75
N GLY A 294 -32.03 -10.41 11.01
CA GLY A 294 -31.28 -11.25 11.93
C GLY A 294 -29.95 -10.64 12.38
N VAL A 295 -29.82 -9.32 12.33
CA VAL A 295 -28.65 -8.61 12.86
C VAL A 295 -28.68 -8.68 14.39
N THR A 296 -27.65 -9.27 14.99
CA THR A 296 -27.52 -9.38 16.45
C THR A 296 -26.28 -8.69 17.01
N TYR A 297 -25.31 -8.34 16.15
CA TYR A 297 -24.17 -7.50 16.54
C TYR A 297 -24.61 -6.10 16.96
N ALA A 298 -23.81 -5.45 17.83
CA ALA A 298 -24.15 -4.18 18.45
C ALA A 298 -24.38 -3.06 17.41
N GLN A 299 -25.28 -2.14 17.71
CA GLN A 299 -25.64 -1.03 16.82
C GLN A 299 -25.51 0.31 17.54
N ALA A 300 -24.81 1.27 16.93
CA ALA A 300 -24.70 2.64 17.41
C ALA A 300 -25.02 3.63 16.30
N TRP A 301 -25.40 4.85 16.67
CA TRP A 301 -25.64 5.93 15.73
C TRP A 301 -24.31 6.52 15.23
N GLY A 302 -24.04 6.37 13.94
CA GLY A 302 -22.93 7.03 13.26
C GLY A 302 -23.17 8.53 13.07
N THR A 303 -22.14 9.23 12.61
CA THR A 303 -22.25 10.64 12.18
C THR A 303 -21.52 10.83 10.86
N ILE A 304 -22.00 11.78 10.04
CA ILE A 304 -21.37 12.13 8.76
C ILE A 304 -19.93 12.60 8.98
N ASP A 305 -19.68 13.37 10.05
CA ASP A 305 -18.34 13.88 10.36
C ASP A 305 -17.37 12.73 10.72
N PHE A 306 -17.84 11.74 11.48
CA PHE A 306 -17.02 10.59 11.84
C PHE A 306 -16.77 9.69 10.63
N GLU A 307 -17.81 9.39 9.85
CA GLU A 307 -17.68 8.64 8.60
C GLU A 307 -16.69 9.32 7.65
N SER A 308 -16.78 10.64 7.47
CA SER A 308 -15.89 11.39 6.57
C SER A 308 -14.42 11.32 7.00
N GLN A 309 -14.16 11.27 8.31
CA GLN A 309 -12.81 11.14 8.84
C GLN A 309 -12.28 9.71 8.66
N VAL A 310 -13.10 8.68 8.91
CA VAL A 310 -12.71 7.29 8.62
C VAL A 310 -12.55 7.07 7.11
N ALA A 311 -13.39 7.67 6.28
CA ALA A 311 -13.28 7.66 4.82
C ALA A 311 -11.99 8.33 4.36
N SER A 312 -11.55 9.41 5.01
CA SER A 312 -10.24 10.05 4.75
C SER A 312 -9.09 9.07 5.04
N ILE A 313 -9.15 8.35 6.17
CA ILE A 313 -8.18 7.31 6.52
C ILE A 313 -8.19 6.18 5.48
N ALA A 314 -9.37 5.79 5.01
CA ALA A 314 -9.58 4.76 4.00
C ALA A 314 -9.28 5.22 2.56
N ASN A 315 -8.97 6.50 2.36
CA ASN A 315 -8.91 7.13 1.03
C ASN A 315 -10.17 6.89 0.17
N ALA A 316 -11.32 6.82 0.83
CA ALA A 316 -12.63 6.72 0.21
C ALA A 316 -13.25 8.12 0.03
N PRO A 317 -14.20 8.29 -0.91
CA PRO A 317 -15.07 9.46 -0.91
C PRO A 317 -15.88 9.52 0.39
N ALA A 318 -16.02 10.71 1.00
CA ALA A 318 -16.93 10.90 2.11
C ALA A 318 -18.37 10.57 1.70
N GLY A 319 -19.13 9.95 2.60
CA GLY A 319 -20.49 9.45 2.37
C GLY A 319 -20.56 8.14 1.60
N ALA A 320 -19.42 7.46 1.36
CA ALA A 320 -19.39 6.19 0.65
C ALA A 320 -19.63 5.03 1.63
N ILE A 321 -20.89 4.60 1.73
CA ILE A 321 -21.25 3.39 2.49
C ILE A 321 -21.61 2.21 1.56
N PRO A 322 -21.32 0.95 1.93
CA PRO A 322 -20.70 0.56 3.20
C PRO A 322 -19.22 0.95 3.29
N LEU A 323 -18.79 1.27 4.50
CA LEU A 323 -17.41 1.51 4.85
C LEU A 323 -17.14 0.71 6.12
N THR A 324 -16.11 -0.13 6.10
CA THR A 324 -15.74 -0.94 7.27
C THR A 324 -14.33 -0.59 7.71
N ALA A 325 -14.12 -0.47 9.02
CA ALA A 325 -12.81 -0.31 9.63
C ALA A 325 -12.59 -1.38 10.71
N ILE A 326 -11.42 -2.00 10.73
CA ILE A 326 -10.96 -2.80 11.88
C ILE A 326 -10.06 -1.89 12.71
N VAL A 327 -10.36 -1.79 14.01
CA VAL A 327 -9.67 -0.93 14.97
C VAL A 327 -9.13 -1.81 16.08
N GLU A 328 -7.88 -1.59 16.49
CA GLU A 328 -7.26 -2.26 17.64
C GLU A 328 -6.68 -1.18 18.57
N ASP A 329 -7.18 -1.13 19.81
CA ASP A 329 -6.77 -0.16 20.84
C ASP A 329 -6.75 1.29 20.33
N GLY A 330 -7.85 1.70 19.69
CA GLY A 330 -8.04 3.03 19.13
C GLY A 330 -7.23 3.33 17.86
N LEU A 331 -6.50 2.36 17.32
CA LEU A 331 -5.76 2.52 16.07
C LEU A 331 -6.44 1.76 14.93
N VAL A 332 -6.69 2.44 13.81
CA VAL A 332 -7.28 1.81 12.61
C VAL A 332 -6.26 0.88 11.99
N ARG A 333 -6.52 -0.43 11.96
CA ARG A 333 -5.65 -1.47 11.39
C ARG A 333 -5.97 -1.83 9.95
N TYR A 334 -7.21 -1.63 9.54
CA TYR A 334 -7.67 -1.93 8.19
C TYR A 334 -8.92 -1.11 7.87
N THR A 335 -9.10 -0.78 6.59
CA THR A 335 -10.33 -0.18 6.09
C THR A 335 -10.68 -0.76 4.73
N VAL A 336 -11.98 -0.86 4.44
CA VAL A 336 -12.50 -1.22 3.12
C VAL A 336 -13.73 -0.37 2.83
N ALA A 337 -13.71 0.32 1.68
CA ALA A 337 -14.85 1.04 1.15
C ALA A 337 -15.55 0.18 0.10
N GLY A 338 -16.86 -0.02 0.27
CA GLY A 338 -17.61 -1.04 -0.44
C GLY A 338 -17.73 -2.34 0.35
N ARG A 339 -18.28 -3.36 -0.31
CA ARG A 339 -18.63 -4.63 0.33
C ARG A 339 -17.40 -5.32 0.90
N ILE A 340 -17.51 -5.87 2.10
CA ILE A 340 -16.44 -6.69 2.70
C ILE A 340 -16.24 -8.01 1.95
N ASP A 341 -15.01 -8.53 1.99
CA ASP A 341 -14.69 -9.92 1.69
C ASP A 341 -14.57 -10.68 3.04
N PRO A 342 -15.48 -11.62 3.35
CA PRO A 342 -15.49 -12.29 4.65
C PRO A 342 -14.23 -13.12 4.91
N ASP A 343 -13.63 -13.73 3.88
CA ASP A 343 -12.40 -14.51 4.04
C ASP A 343 -11.21 -13.60 4.32
N ASP A 344 -11.15 -12.43 3.67
CA ASP A 344 -10.12 -11.43 3.98
C ASP A 344 -10.28 -10.92 5.41
N MET A 345 -11.48 -10.51 5.80
CA MET A 345 -11.80 -10.02 7.15
C MET A 345 -11.42 -11.03 8.22
N ALA A 346 -11.82 -12.30 8.07
CA ALA A 346 -11.50 -13.36 9.02
C ALA A 346 -9.99 -13.52 9.21
N ARG A 347 -9.21 -13.56 8.11
CA ARG A 347 -7.74 -13.64 8.20
C ARG A 347 -7.14 -12.45 8.94
N ARG A 348 -7.66 -11.23 8.74
CA ARG A 348 -7.14 -10.04 9.44
C ARG A 348 -7.41 -10.12 10.94
N LEU A 349 -8.61 -10.54 11.31
CA LEU A 349 -8.99 -10.70 12.72
C LEU A 349 -8.13 -11.78 13.38
N THR A 350 -7.95 -12.94 12.74
CA THR A 350 -7.05 -14.00 13.23
C THR A 350 -5.62 -13.48 13.43
N ALA A 351 -5.10 -12.72 12.46
CA ALA A 351 -3.75 -12.17 12.54
C ALA A 351 -3.58 -11.17 13.71
N LEU A 352 -4.60 -10.36 14.02
CA LEU A 352 -4.57 -9.43 15.16
C LEU A 352 -4.70 -10.16 16.51
N LEU A 353 -5.45 -11.26 16.55
CA LEU A 353 -5.59 -12.09 17.75
C LEU A 353 -4.31 -12.89 18.10
N GLY A 354 -3.36 -12.99 17.16
CA GLY A 354 -2.00 -13.48 17.43
C GLY A 354 -1.81 -15.00 17.37
N ASP A 355 -2.59 -15.71 16.55
CA ASP A 355 -2.44 -17.15 16.28
C ASP A 355 -1.35 -17.48 15.23
#